data_AF-A0A838IQX5-F1
#
_entry.id   AF-A0A838IQX5-F1
#
_cell.length_a   1.000
_cell.length_b   1.000
_cell.length_c   1.000
_cell.angle_alpha   90.00
_cell.angle_beta   90.00
_cell.angle_gamma   90.00
#
_symmetry.space_group_name_H-M   'P 1'
#
loop_
_entity.id
_entity.type
_entity.pdbx_description
1 polymer ?
#
loop_
_entity_poly.entity_id
_entity_poly.type
_entity_poly.pdbx_seq_one_letter_code
_entity_poly.pdbx_strand_id
1 'polypeptide(L)'
;MNRSRPLCWLITLLLVLLGAALLPAGCTFESDSLRGVNCSTEGSRTGNRVCLGGFWVDDQLIDLGLSDTVIVDANDDVVVPIDLGTGDVAVDVAPDVEPDVTPCVPESTESFCERLNSDCGLVSDDDNCGVPRQDVPCGACVDPLVCHDDNRCGCAGESITELCAANARECGDANGLLDACGETRNVKCGTCEEENQRCDNNLCVCEDQRADLTVCAALLLECDTKLVKDVCGLDREVNCEGCPDNTACVDNICQCTDLRSDATICSTMGLTCGSRAITDACNRARTITCGTPATCTAPQSCGGGNMDNVCGCTANCTGKCSGPDGCGGTCTGSCTLPQTCGGGTTTNVCGCTANCTGKCAGNDGCGGSCPANCTLPQTCGGGTTADVCGCTPNCTGKCGGSDDCGGTCPDNCTLPQTCGGGTMANVCGCTANCTGKCGGSDGCGGTCPNNCTAPQTCGGGGTTNVCGCTPNCTNKCSGGDGCGGTCPNNCVAPLTCAGGPSHQCSCTPNCTNKCGGADGCQGSCPNNCTGPQTCGGGGTTNVCGCTPESDSSLCGRQTSKCGDNTVVDNCGETRTVNCTKNTCTTGNCRLISSKYCCTLTGASVLCDGVP
;
A
#
# COMPACT_ATOMS: atom_id res chain seq x y z
N MET A 1 -45.33 -20.80 56.74
CA MET A 1 -45.02 -19.73 57.70
C MET A 1 -44.00 -18.78 57.08
N ASN A 2 -44.47 -17.58 56.75
CA ASN A 2 -43.78 -16.27 56.75
C ASN A 2 -42.27 -16.21 57.09
N ARG A 3 -41.40 -15.74 56.17
CA ARG A 3 -40.91 -14.32 56.09
C ARG A 3 -39.72 -14.12 55.11
N SER A 4 -39.87 -13.11 54.25
CA SER A 4 -38.94 -11.99 53.96
C SER A 4 -37.59 -12.18 53.22
N ARG A 5 -37.66 -12.03 51.89
CA ARG A 5 -37.02 -11.03 50.99
C ARG A 5 -35.47 -10.81 50.86
N PRO A 6 -35.02 -10.34 49.67
CA PRO A 6 -33.67 -10.50 49.09
C PRO A 6 -32.85 -9.19 49.05
N LEU A 7 -31.50 -9.24 49.10
CA LEU A 7 -30.66 -8.07 48.79
C LEU A 7 -29.15 -8.38 48.55
N CYS A 8 -28.77 -9.47 47.87
CA CYS A 8 -27.35 -9.83 47.71
C CYS A 8 -26.85 -9.94 46.25
N TRP A 9 -27.72 -9.81 45.25
CA TRP A 9 -27.38 -10.11 43.85
C TRP A 9 -27.08 -8.89 42.95
N LEU A 10 -27.18 -7.66 43.49
CA LEU A 10 -27.00 -6.44 42.70
C LEU A 10 -25.65 -5.73 42.91
N ILE A 11 -24.80 -6.17 43.85
CA ILE A 11 -23.49 -5.58 44.11
C ILE A 11 -22.36 -6.34 43.38
N THR A 12 -22.55 -7.63 43.07
CA THR A 12 -21.55 -8.44 42.35
C THR A 12 -21.50 -8.15 40.85
N LEU A 13 -22.60 -7.67 40.24
CA LEU A 13 -22.62 -7.36 38.80
C LEU A 13 -21.94 -6.02 38.46
N LEU A 14 -21.84 -5.09 39.43
CA LEU A 14 -21.24 -3.77 39.20
C LEU A 14 -19.70 -3.77 39.33
N LEU A 15 -19.11 -4.76 40.00
CA LEU A 15 -17.66 -4.90 40.17
C LEU A 15 -16.98 -5.63 39.00
N VAL A 16 -17.73 -6.36 38.17
CA VAL A 16 -17.18 -7.10 37.02
C VAL A 16 -17.03 -6.23 35.77
N LEU A 17 -17.79 -5.13 35.66
CA LEU A 17 -17.79 -4.27 34.47
C LEU A 17 -16.78 -3.11 34.50
N LEU A 18 -16.04 -2.89 35.60
CA LEU A 18 -15.00 -1.85 35.70
C LEU A 18 -13.55 -2.36 35.54
N GLY A 19 -13.34 -3.65 35.26
CA GLY A 19 -12.00 -4.25 35.17
C GLY A 19 -11.37 -4.35 33.77
N ALA A 20 -12.05 -3.94 32.70
CA ALA A 20 -11.68 -4.28 31.33
C ALA A 20 -11.06 -3.13 30.52
N ALA A 21 -10.12 -2.38 31.09
CA ALA A 21 -9.35 -1.39 30.35
C ALA A 21 -7.93 -1.22 30.91
N LEU A 22 -7.08 -2.25 30.83
CA LEU A 22 -5.62 -2.12 30.83
C LEU A 22 -5.02 -3.31 30.05
N LEU A 23 -4.27 -2.98 29.00
CA LEU A 23 -3.54 -3.89 28.11
C LEU A 23 -2.50 -4.74 28.88
N PRO A 24 -2.22 -5.99 28.51
CA PRO A 24 -0.99 -6.64 28.92
C PRO A 24 0.12 -6.24 27.94
N ALA A 25 1.10 -5.49 28.44
CA ALA A 25 2.46 -5.59 27.93
C ALA A 25 2.94 -7.03 28.17
N GLY A 26 3.57 -7.64 27.17
CA GLY A 26 4.16 -8.97 27.30
C GLY A 26 5.20 -8.97 28.42
N CYS A 27 4.91 -9.70 29.49
CA CYS A 27 5.88 -10.08 30.50
C CYS A 27 6.43 -11.46 30.12
N THR A 28 7.69 -11.49 29.73
CA THR A 28 8.53 -12.68 29.78
C THR A 28 8.70 -13.08 31.25
N PHE A 29 8.51 -14.35 31.56
CA PHE A 29 8.84 -14.88 32.88
C PHE A 29 10.36 -14.86 33.04
N GLU A 30 10.85 -13.99 33.90
CA GLU A 30 12.22 -14.00 34.39
C GLU A 30 12.15 -14.08 35.91
N SER A 31 12.74 -15.13 36.47
CA SER A 31 12.69 -15.48 37.88
C SER A 31 13.17 -14.34 38.78
N ASP A 32 12.34 -13.97 39.77
CA ASP A 32 12.52 -12.88 40.74
C ASP A 32 13.62 -13.13 41.79
N SER A 33 14.76 -13.73 41.42
CA SER A 33 15.88 -13.98 42.33
C SER A 33 17.24 -13.43 41.86
N LEU A 34 17.31 -12.75 40.70
CA LEU A 34 18.59 -12.25 40.14
C LEU A 34 18.59 -10.77 39.70
N ARG A 35 17.56 -10.00 40.05
CA ARG A 35 17.34 -8.60 39.60
C ARG A 35 18.41 -7.56 39.99
N GLY A 36 19.52 -7.96 40.62
CA GLY A 36 20.65 -7.09 40.95
C GLY A 36 22.01 -7.52 40.37
N VAL A 37 22.07 -8.63 39.61
CA VAL A 37 23.35 -9.21 39.14
C VAL A 37 23.52 -9.07 37.63
N ASN A 38 22.42 -9.07 36.87
CA ASN A 38 22.44 -9.01 35.41
C ASN A 38 22.36 -7.54 34.90
N CYS A 39 23.04 -7.25 33.80
CA CYS A 39 23.10 -5.93 33.18
C CYS A 39 22.90 -6.05 31.66
N SER A 40 22.10 -5.15 31.09
CA SER A 40 21.67 -5.26 29.68
C SER A 40 22.58 -4.53 28.69
N THR A 41 23.45 -3.65 29.18
CA THR A 41 24.27 -2.77 28.34
C THR A 41 25.73 -2.89 28.74
N GLU A 42 26.51 -3.54 27.90
CA GLU A 42 27.96 -3.75 28.08
C GLU A 42 28.68 -2.41 28.30
N GLY A 43 29.54 -2.34 29.31
CA GLY A 43 30.28 -1.14 29.69
C GLY A 43 29.49 -0.09 30.49
N SER A 44 28.21 -0.33 30.80
CA SER A 44 27.47 0.53 31.73
C SER A 44 28.01 0.41 33.17
N ARG A 45 27.85 1.48 33.98
CA ARG A 45 28.35 1.55 35.36
C ARG A 45 27.20 1.75 36.36
N THR A 46 27.25 1.06 37.50
CA THR A 46 26.37 1.28 38.66
C THR A 46 27.18 1.20 39.95
N GLY A 47 27.37 2.35 40.62
CA GLY A 47 28.30 2.44 41.75
C GLY A 47 29.73 2.03 41.36
N ASN A 48 30.32 1.08 42.09
CA ASN A 48 31.67 0.53 41.84
C ASN A 48 31.66 -0.67 40.88
N ARG A 49 30.58 -0.94 40.15
CA ARG A 49 30.47 -2.10 39.26
C ARG A 49 30.34 -1.71 37.80
N VAL A 50 30.98 -2.49 36.92
CA VAL A 50 30.91 -2.38 35.46
C VAL A 50 30.21 -3.61 34.86
N CYS A 51 29.41 -3.38 33.83
CA CYS A 51 28.74 -4.46 33.10
C CYS A 51 29.71 -5.15 32.14
N LEU A 52 30.04 -6.41 32.40
CA LEU A 52 30.83 -7.26 31.51
C LEU A 52 30.13 -8.61 31.30
N GLY A 53 29.93 -8.99 30.04
CA GLY A 53 29.32 -10.28 29.67
C GLY A 53 27.89 -10.46 30.17
N GLY A 54 27.14 -9.36 30.36
CA GLY A 54 25.79 -9.39 30.92
C GLY A 54 25.72 -9.48 32.44
N PHE A 55 26.82 -9.34 33.17
CA PHE A 55 26.82 -9.33 34.64
C PHE A 55 27.53 -8.09 35.21
N TRP A 56 27.07 -7.62 36.38
CA TRP A 56 27.72 -6.54 37.13
C TRP A 56 28.95 -7.06 37.87
N VAL A 57 30.14 -6.62 37.46
CA VAL A 57 31.44 -7.01 38.05
C VAL A 57 32.04 -5.82 38.81
N ASP A 58 32.64 -6.04 39.97
CA ASP A 58 33.24 -4.96 40.79
C ASP A 58 34.55 -4.46 40.16
N ASP A 59 34.69 -3.15 39.99
CA ASP A 59 35.86 -2.47 39.38
C ASP A 59 37.13 -2.63 40.23
N GLN A 60 37.00 -3.20 41.44
CA GLN A 60 38.11 -3.47 42.36
C GLN A 60 38.65 -4.92 42.28
N LEU A 61 38.11 -5.79 41.41
CA LEU A 61 38.50 -7.21 41.30
C LEU A 61 39.06 -7.60 39.92
N ILE A 62 39.45 -6.64 39.07
CA ILE A 62 40.04 -6.89 37.73
C ILE A 62 41.58 -7.16 37.79
N ASP A 63 42.13 -7.48 38.96
CA ASP A 63 43.56 -7.82 39.10
C ASP A 63 43.79 -9.21 39.71
N LEU A 64 43.22 -10.24 39.07
CA LEU A 64 43.70 -11.61 39.21
C LEU A 64 43.74 -12.24 37.82
N GLY A 65 44.93 -12.16 37.24
CA GLY A 65 45.24 -12.58 35.87
C GLY A 65 44.95 -14.05 35.62
N LEU A 66 44.31 -14.29 34.48
CA LEU A 66 44.44 -15.51 33.69
C LEU A 66 44.30 -15.14 32.21
N SER A 67 45.41 -14.83 31.56
CA SER A 67 45.59 -15.13 30.14
C SER A 67 47.06 -15.33 29.86
N ASP A 68 47.44 -16.59 29.78
CA ASP A 68 48.72 -17.05 29.28
C ASP A 68 48.72 -16.92 27.75
N THR A 69 49.47 -15.97 27.20
CA THR A 69 50.08 -16.07 25.87
C THR A 69 51.36 -15.23 25.82
N VAL A 70 52.49 -15.92 26.03
CA VAL A 70 53.83 -15.70 25.47
C VAL A 70 53.98 -14.52 24.50
N ILE A 71 54.79 -13.50 24.86
CA ILE A 71 55.79 -12.81 24.01
C ILE A 71 56.88 -12.18 24.90
N VAL A 72 58.11 -12.71 24.76
CA VAL A 72 59.47 -12.17 24.99
C VAL A 72 59.65 -10.87 25.82
N ASP A 73 60.36 -10.97 26.94
CA ASP A 73 60.95 -9.84 27.66
C ASP A 73 62.27 -9.42 26.99
N ALA A 74 62.41 -8.12 26.77
CA ALA A 74 63.68 -7.45 26.50
C ALA A 74 63.76 -6.25 27.45
N ASN A 75 64.62 -6.40 28.46
CA ASN A 75 65.31 -5.38 29.24
C ASN A 75 64.50 -4.13 29.66
N ASP A 76 64.32 -3.89 30.96
CA ASP A 76 65.03 -2.79 31.64
C ASP A 76 64.88 -2.77 33.16
N ASP A 77 65.86 -2.11 33.77
CA ASP A 77 66.25 -1.98 35.17
C ASP A 77 65.17 -1.61 36.21
N VAL A 78 65.31 -2.21 37.40
CA VAL A 78 64.65 -1.79 38.65
C VAL A 78 65.52 -0.74 39.37
N VAL A 79 64.95 0.44 39.59
CA VAL A 79 65.49 1.45 40.52
C VAL A 79 64.75 1.40 41.86
N VAL A 80 65.59 1.38 42.91
CA VAL A 80 65.38 1.53 44.36
C VAL A 80 64.25 2.47 44.81
N PRO A 81 63.78 2.31 46.07
CA PRO A 81 64.20 3.32 47.05
C PRO A 81 64.57 2.80 48.44
N ILE A 82 65.47 3.58 49.04
CA ILE A 82 66.04 3.57 50.39
C ILE A 82 65.03 4.11 51.40
N ASP A 83 65.06 3.62 52.65
CA ASP A 83 64.73 4.47 53.80
C ASP A 83 65.73 4.29 54.97
N LEU A 84 66.08 5.42 55.57
CA LEU A 84 67.13 5.71 56.54
C LEU A 84 66.50 5.98 57.92
N GLY A 85 67.22 5.64 59.00
CA GLY A 85 66.94 6.19 60.33
C GLY A 85 67.68 5.44 61.44
N THR A 86 68.93 5.81 61.76
CA THR A 86 69.35 6.71 62.89
C THR A 86 68.92 6.18 64.26
N GLY A 87 69.75 5.98 65.28
CA GLY A 87 71.12 6.40 65.57
C GLY A 87 71.20 6.59 67.10
N ASP A 88 72.32 6.25 67.74
CA ASP A 88 72.71 6.79 69.05
C ASP A 88 74.23 6.67 69.25
N VAL A 89 74.78 7.69 69.92
CA VAL A 89 76.16 8.20 69.81
C VAL A 89 77.01 7.87 71.03
N ALA A 90 78.25 7.44 70.75
CA ALA A 90 79.57 7.59 71.42
C ALA A 90 79.72 7.81 72.95
N VAL A 91 80.77 7.22 73.55
CA VAL A 91 82.05 7.91 73.91
C VAL A 91 83.08 6.91 74.52
N ASP A 92 84.25 6.86 73.86
CA ASP A 92 85.67 6.66 74.25
C ASP A 92 86.10 5.82 75.49
N VAL A 93 87.10 4.93 75.32
CA VAL A 93 88.56 5.18 75.50
C VAL A 93 89.38 3.92 75.08
N ALA A 94 90.14 4.07 73.98
CA ALA A 94 91.51 3.60 73.63
C ALA A 94 92.08 2.20 74.06
N PRO A 95 93.24 1.83 73.49
CA PRO A 95 93.42 1.16 72.20
C PRO A 95 93.96 -0.26 72.41
N ASP A 96 93.99 -1.12 71.38
CA ASP A 96 95.17 -1.95 71.10
C ASP A 96 94.92 -2.89 69.92
N VAL A 97 95.82 -2.75 68.94
CA VAL A 97 96.41 -3.82 68.15
C VAL A 97 95.44 -4.62 67.27
N GLU A 98 95.45 -4.30 65.97
CA GLU A 98 95.00 -5.20 64.92
C GLU A 98 95.59 -6.61 65.10
N PRO A 99 94.76 -7.66 65.11
CA PRO A 99 95.20 -8.96 64.67
C PRO A 99 94.78 -9.11 63.21
N ASP A 100 95.77 -9.04 62.33
CA ASP A 100 95.97 -10.05 61.30
C ASP A 100 94.67 -10.47 60.57
N VAL A 101 94.23 -9.64 59.62
CA VAL A 101 93.25 -10.03 58.60
C VAL A 101 93.88 -11.16 57.78
N THR A 102 93.77 -12.37 58.31
CA THR A 102 93.94 -13.59 57.55
C THR A 102 92.92 -13.54 56.42
N PRO A 103 93.34 -13.62 55.14
CA PRO A 103 92.39 -13.59 54.04
C PRO A 103 91.40 -14.73 54.24
N CYS A 104 90.11 -14.40 54.23
CA CYS A 104 89.08 -15.42 54.39
C CYS A 104 89.26 -16.48 53.31
N VAL A 105 89.32 -17.75 53.72
CA VAL A 105 89.43 -18.88 52.80
C VAL A 105 88.01 -19.29 52.43
N PRO A 106 87.59 -19.12 51.16
CA PRO A 106 86.27 -19.54 50.72
C PRO A 106 86.06 -21.02 50.99
N GLU A 107 84.91 -21.37 51.52
CA GLU A 107 84.52 -22.76 51.72
C GLU A 107 84.46 -23.53 50.39
N SER A 108 84.57 -24.85 50.47
CA SER A 108 84.43 -25.70 49.28
C SER A 108 82.98 -25.73 48.79
N THR A 109 82.75 -26.16 47.55
CA THR A 109 81.39 -26.34 47.04
C THR A 109 80.58 -27.33 47.88
N GLU A 110 81.22 -28.40 48.36
CA GLU A 110 80.57 -29.39 49.21
C GLU A 110 80.15 -28.80 50.56
N SER A 111 81.05 -28.06 51.20
CA SER A 111 80.76 -27.38 52.48
C SER A 111 79.69 -26.28 52.35
N PHE A 112 79.67 -25.57 51.22
CA PHE A 112 78.63 -24.58 50.89
C PHE A 112 77.25 -25.24 50.80
N CYS A 113 77.15 -26.37 50.09
CA CYS A 113 75.89 -27.10 49.93
C CYS A 113 75.42 -27.76 51.24
N GLU A 114 76.35 -28.31 52.03
CA GLU A 114 76.06 -28.83 53.38
C GLU A 114 75.54 -27.74 54.32
N ARG A 115 76.17 -26.55 54.31
CA ARG A 115 75.74 -25.41 55.14
C ARG A 115 74.34 -24.93 54.78
N LEU A 116 74.00 -24.93 53.50
CA LEU A 116 72.66 -24.57 52.99
C LEU A 116 71.68 -25.74 53.04
N ASN A 117 72.10 -26.88 53.56
CA ASN A 117 71.29 -28.10 53.67
C ASN A 117 70.63 -28.49 52.34
N SER A 118 71.40 -28.38 51.25
CA SER A 118 70.97 -28.63 49.88
C SER A 118 71.64 -29.89 49.33
N ASP A 119 70.84 -30.89 48.99
CA ASP A 119 71.26 -32.21 48.52
C ASP A 119 71.28 -32.32 46.98
N CYS A 120 70.56 -31.42 46.31
CA CYS A 120 70.40 -31.38 44.86
C CYS A 120 70.19 -29.95 44.33
N GLY A 121 70.26 -29.77 43.02
CA GLY A 121 69.85 -28.52 42.37
C GLY A 121 70.94 -27.44 42.31
N LEU A 122 70.55 -26.25 41.88
CA LEU A 122 71.41 -25.07 41.80
C LEU A 122 71.05 -24.11 42.92
N VAL A 123 72.04 -23.74 43.74
CA VAL A 123 71.83 -22.90 44.91
C VAL A 123 72.68 -21.64 44.80
N SER A 124 72.09 -20.50 45.17
CA SER A 124 72.74 -19.20 45.16
C SER A 124 72.65 -18.58 46.54
N ASP A 125 73.79 -18.29 47.17
CA ASP A 125 73.91 -17.67 48.49
C ASP A 125 75.34 -17.12 48.68
N ASP A 126 75.55 -16.31 49.71
CA ASP A 126 76.89 -15.87 50.13
C ASP A 126 77.66 -17.04 50.74
N ASP A 127 78.95 -17.15 50.43
CA ASP A 127 79.85 -18.09 51.10
C ASP A 127 80.18 -17.64 52.53
N ASN A 128 80.93 -18.47 53.26
CA ASN A 128 81.40 -18.16 54.61
C ASN A 128 82.27 -16.88 54.73
N CYS A 129 82.71 -16.32 53.60
CA CYS A 129 83.46 -15.07 53.51
C CYS A 129 82.58 -13.87 53.12
N GLY A 130 81.27 -14.07 52.92
CA GLY A 130 80.33 -13.04 52.48
C GLY A 130 80.42 -12.73 50.99
N VAL A 131 81.01 -13.63 50.18
CA VAL A 131 81.08 -13.48 48.72
C VAL A 131 79.89 -14.21 48.08
N PRO A 132 79.05 -13.55 47.27
CA PRO A 132 77.92 -14.19 46.62
C PRO A 132 78.39 -15.25 45.63
N ARG A 133 77.90 -16.48 45.81
CA ARG A 133 78.05 -17.57 44.86
C ARG A 133 76.70 -17.82 44.19
N GLN A 134 76.67 -17.84 42.87
CA GLN A 134 75.46 -18.10 42.09
C GLN A 134 75.55 -19.44 41.39
N ASP A 135 74.40 -20.11 41.29
CA ASP A 135 74.18 -21.36 40.56
C ASP A 135 75.19 -22.45 40.95
N VAL A 136 75.47 -22.58 42.25
CA VAL A 136 76.36 -23.61 42.77
C VAL A 136 75.64 -24.96 42.67
N PRO A 137 76.20 -25.95 41.95
CA PRO A 137 75.56 -27.26 41.80
C PRO A 137 75.74 -28.08 43.07
N CYS A 138 74.69 -28.17 43.86
CA CYS A 138 74.66 -28.91 45.11
C CYS A 138 74.19 -30.33 44.87
N GLY A 139 75.00 -31.16 44.21
CA GLY A 139 74.69 -32.59 44.04
C GLY A 139 73.53 -32.90 43.09
N ALA A 140 73.13 -34.17 43.05
CA ALA A 140 72.00 -34.67 42.28
C ALA A 140 71.35 -35.83 43.04
N CYS A 141 70.03 -35.94 42.95
CA CYS A 141 69.32 -37.02 43.62
C CYS A 141 69.57 -38.37 42.96
N VAL A 142 69.73 -39.39 43.81
CA VAL A 142 69.80 -40.78 43.36
C VAL A 142 68.38 -41.29 43.10
N ASP A 143 68.17 -41.93 41.95
CA ASP A 143 66.88 -42.55 41.62
C ASP A 143 66.41 -43.47 42.77
N PRO A 144 65.14 -43.40 43.19
CA PRO A 144 64.00 -42.72 42.57
C PRO A 144 63.69 -41.32 43.15
N LEU A 145 64.62 -40.69 43.85
CA LEU A 145 64.42 -39.37 44.45
C LEU A 145 64.60 -38.29 43.37
N VAL A 146 63.75 -37.26 43.43
CA VAL A 146 63.85 -36.04 42.62
C VAL A 146 64.23 -34.87 43.50
N CYS A 147 64.77 -33.83 42.86
CA CYS A 147 65.05 -32.58 43.54
C CYS A 147 63.78 -31.76 43.68
N HIS A 148 63.43 -31.38 44.91
CA HIS A 148 62.31 -30.48 45.19
C HIS A 148 62.78 -29.02 45.26
N ASP A 149 61.83 -28.10 45.29
CA ASP A 149 62.09 -26.65 45.28
C ASP A 149 62.87 -26.15 46.51
N ASP A 150 62.93 -26.95 47.59
CA ASP A 150 63.77 -26.69 48.77
C ASP A 150 65.22 -27.21 48.60
N ASN A 151 65.60 -27.61 47.38
CA ASN A 151 66.91 -28.16 47.02
C ASN A 151 67.28 -29.43 47.81
N ARG A 152 66.27 -30.15 48.30
CA ARG A 152 66.45 -31.43 48.98
C ARG A 152 65.93 -32.58 48.13
N CYS A 153 66.58 -33.72 48.26
CA CYS A 153 66.14 -34.93 47.60
C CYS A 153 64.93 -35.52 48.33
N GLY A 154 63.82 -35.64 47.61
CA GLY A 154 62.58 -36.25 48.06
C GLY A 154 62.03 -37.17 46.99
N CYS A 155 61.01 -37.94 47.28
CA CYS A 155 60.35 -38.78 46.28
C CYS A 155 59.57 -37.91 45.27
N ALA A 156 59.38 -38.41 44.04
CA ALA A 156 58.76 -37.66 42.96
C ALA A 156 57.28 -37.28 43.16
N GLY A 157 56.63 -37.82 44.19
CA GLY A 157 55.18 -37.87 44.28
C GLY A 157 54.58 -38.68 43.12
N GLU A 158 53.33 -39.07 43.24
CA GLU A 158 52.55 -39.57 42.10
C GLU A 158 51.71 -38.44 41.50
N SER A 159 51.37 -38.53 40.21
CA SER A 159 50.49 -37.53 39.57
C SER A 159 49.10 -37.52 40.21
N ILE A 160 48.32 -36.45 40.02
CA ILE A 160 46.93 -36.39 40.53
C ILE A 160 46.10 -37.56 40.00
N THR A 161 46.27 -37.93 38.73
CA THR A 161 45.58 -39.06 38.10
C THR A 161 45.97 -40.39 38.75
N GLU A 162 47.26 -40.60 39.03
CA GLU A 162 47.74 -41.81 39.70
C GLU A 162 47.26 -41.88 41.15
N LEU A 163 47.32 -40.77 41.89
CA LEU A 163 46.83 -40.66 43.27
C LEU A 163 45.33 -40.99 43.37
N CYS A 164 44.54 -40.46 42.44
CA CYS A 164 43.10 -40.69 42.38
C CYS A 164 42.79 -42.14 41.99
N ALA A 165 43.50 -42.71 41.01
CA ALA A 165 43.35 -44.11 40.60
C ALA A 165 43.76 -45.08 41.72
N ALA A 166 44.87 -44.82 42.41
CA ALA A 166 45.35 -45.62 43.54
C ALA A 166 44.35 -45.63 44.71
N ASN A 167 43.57 -44.56 44.86
CA ASN A 167 42.55 -44.42 45.90
C ASN A 167 41.12 -44.73 45.42
N ALA A 168 40.96 -45.33 44.24
CA ALA A 168 39.67 -45.70 43.64
C ALA A 168 38.68 -44.52 43.54
N ARG A 169 39.17 -43.35 43.13
CA ARG A 169 38.37 -42.13 42.93
C ARG A 169 38.38 -41.71 41.47
N GLU A 170 37.20 -41.64 40.88
CA GLU A 170 36.99 -41.24 39.48
C GLU A 170 36.58 -39.77 39.37
N CYS A 171 35.85 -39.26 40.38
CA CYS A 171 35.27 -37.93 40.39
C CYS A 171 35.31 -37.28 41.78
N GLY A 172 35.22 -35.96 41.86
CA GLY A 172 35.00 -35.20 43.10
C GLY A 172 36.27 -34.78 43.85
N ASP A 173 36.06 -34.02 44.93
CA ASP A 173 37.15 -33.50 45.76
C ASP A 173 37.61 -34.56 46.78
N ALA A 174 38.91 -34.83 46.80
CA ALA A 174 39.53 -35.81 47.68
C ALA A 174 40.53 -35.11 48.61
N ASN A 175 40.21 -35.08 49.90
CA ASN A 175 41.04 -34.46 50.92
C ASN A 175 41.81 -35.51 51.72
N GLY A 176 43.07 -35.21 52.04
CA GLY A 176 43.93 -36.03 52.89
C GLY A 176 44.35 -37.36 52.27
N LEU A 177 44.49 -37.42 50.93
CA LEU A 177 45.04 -38.60 50.28
C LEU A 177 46.53 -38.69 50.56
N LEU A 178 46.99 -39.81 51.09
CA LEU A 178 48.41 -40.07 51.29
C LEU A 178 49.01 -40.48 49.95
N ASP A 179 50.00 -39.75 49.48
CA ASP A 179 50.72 -40.15 48.27
C ASP A 179 51.80 -41.20 48.58
N ALA A 180 52.44 -41.71 47.52
CA ALA A 180 53.57 -42.63 47.62
C ALA A 180 54.76 -42.08 48.44
N CYS A 181 54.78 -40.77 48.73
CA CYS A 181 55.77 -40.08 49.54
C CYS A 181 55.45 -40.02 51.02
N GLY A 182 54.22 -40.37 51.41
CA GLY A 182 53.75 -40.21 52.78
C GLY A 182 53.31 -38.77 53.11
N GLU A 183 53.12 -37.91 52.11
CA GLU A 183 52.54 -36.58 52.26
C GLU A 183 51.03 -36.62 51.98
N THR A 184 50.25 -35.88 52.78
CA THR A 184 48.81 -35.78 52.57
C THR A 184 48.48 -34.66 51.59
N ARG A 185 47.77 -34.99 50.51
CA ARG A 185 47.38 -34.06 49.46
C ARG A 185 45.86 -33.89 49.39
N ASN A 186 45.42 -32.67 49.12
CA ASN A 186 44.04 -32.33 48.77
C ASN A 186 43.97 -32.10 47.27
N VAL A 187 43.30 -32.98 46.55
CA VAL A 187 43.25 -32.98 45.09
C VAL A 187 41.82 -33.14 44.59
N LYS A 188 41.53 -32.61 43.41
CA LYS A 188 40.27 -32.87 42.71
C LYS A 188 40.47 -34.03 41.74
N CYS A 189 39.84 -35.16 42.03
CA CYS A 189 39.88 -36.33 41.18
C CYS A 189 38.80 -36.19 40.11
N GLY A 190 39.17 -35.84 38.87
CA GLY A 190 38.31 -35.94 37.68
C GLY A 190 36.91 -35.28 37.74
N THR A 191 36.15 -35.54 36.67
CA THR A 191 34.71 -35.21 36.52
C THR A 191 34.06 -36.33 35.69
N CYS A 192 32.78 -36.60 35.91
CA CYS A 192 32.06 -37.59 35.09
C CYS A 192 31.76 -37.00 33.71
N GLU A 193 32.25 -37.63 32.65
CA GLU A 193 32.20 -37.10 31.28
C GLU A 193 30.98 -37.58 30.48
N GLU A 194 30.30 -38.64 30.92
CA GLU A 194 29.12 -39.16 30.20
C GLU A 194 27.83 -38.41 30.58
N GLU A 195 26.95 -38.23 29.58
CA GLU A 195 25.60 -37.70 29.79
C GLU A 195 24.81 -38.61 30.73
N ASN A 196 24.25 -38.05 31.81
CA ASN A 196 23.51 -38.73 32.88
C ASN A 196 24.37 -39.46 33.94
N GLN A 197 25.65 -39.08 34.09
CA GLN A 197 26.44 -39.48 35.25
C GLN A 197 26.54 -38.36 36.29
N ARG A 198 26.43 -38.73 37.56
CA ARG A 198 26.66 -37.87 38.72
C ARG A 198 27.82 -38.46 39.52
N CYS A 199 28.62 -37.57 40.12
CA CYS A 199 29.58 -38.00 41.11
C CYS A 199 28.88 -38.36 42.42
N ASP A 200 28.89 -39.64 42.79
CA ASP A 200 28.42 -40.12 44.08
C ASP A 200 29.50 -40.93 44.78
N ASN A 201 29.82 -40.57 46.02
CA ASN A 201 30.89 -41.22 46.79
C ASN A 201 32.22 -41.38 46.04
N ASN A 202 32.57 -40.39 45.21
CA ASN A 202 33.78 -40.32 44.38
C ASN A 202 33.83 -41.31 43.21
N LEU A 203 32.69 -41.93 42.89
CA LEU A 203 32.50 -42.77 41.71
C LEU A 203 31.50 -42.12 40.77
N CYS A 204 31.70 -42.29 39.45
CA CYS A 204 30.70 -41.86 38.49
C CYS A 204 29.57 -42.88 38.45
N VAL A 205 28.41 -42.50 38.98
CA VAL A 205 27.20 -43.32 38.97
C VAL A 205 26.22 -42.76 37.95
N CYS A 206 25.55 -43.64 37.21
CA CYS A 206 24.49 -43.24 36.31
C CYS A 206 23.23 -42.88 37.11
N GLU A 207 22.60 -41.74 36.79
CA GLU A 207 21.35 -41.29 37.40
C GLU A 207 20.43 -40.70 36.33
N ASP A 208 19.19 -41.19 36.23
CA ASP A 208 18.20 -40.67 35.29
C ASP A 208 17.55 -39.39 35.80
N GLN A 209 18.04 -38.25 35.31
CA GLN A 209 17.54 -36.91 35.67
C GLN A 209 16.22 -36.55 34.98
N ARG A 210 15.66 -37.41 34.12
CA ARG A 210 14.39 -37.12 33.44
C ARG A 210 13.24 -37.16 34.44
N ALA A 211 12.37 -36.17 34.37
CA ALA A 211 11.11 -36.18 35.10
C ALA A 211 10.17 -37.25 34.53
N ASP A 212 9.32 -37.84 35.38
CA ASP A 212 8.36 -38.89 34.99
C ASP A 212 7.53 -38.48 33.77
N LEU A 213 7.03 -37.24 33.74
CA LEU A 213 6.21 -36.72 32.63
C LEU A 213 6.97 -36.69 31.29
N THR A 214 8.28 -36.45 31.32
CA THR A 214 9.14 -36.50 30.11
C THR A 214 9.26 -37.93 29.60
N VAL A 215 9.38 -38.90 30.51
CA VAL A 215 9.45 -40.33 30.15
C VAL A 215 8.10 -40.83 29.63
N CYS A 216 7.00 -40.42 30.26
CA CYS A 216 5.64 -40.73 29.81
C CYS A 216 5.34 -40.19 28.41
N ALA A 217 5.73 -38.93 28.13
CA ALA A 217 5.58 -38.33 26.81
C ALA A 217 6.38 -39.09 25.72
N ALA A 218 7.61 -39.52 26.04
CA ALA A 218 8.45 -40.28 25.12
C ALA A 218 7.88 -41.68 24.81
N LEU A 219 7.15 -42.27 25.75
CA LEU A 219 6.52 -43.59 25.63
C LEU A 219 5.05 -43.56 25.22
N LEU A 220 4.50 -42.37 24.96
CA LEU A 220 3.08 -42.16 24.62
C LEU A 220 2.13 -42.72 25.68
N LEU A 221 2.49 -42.56 26.95
CA LEU A 221 1.68 -42.95 28.10
C LEU A 221 0.98 -41.70 28.65
N GLU A 222 -0.35 -41.74 28.74
CA GLU A 222 -1.17 -40.60 29.18
C GLU A 222 -1.68 -40.75 30.62
N CYS A 223 -1.57 -41.95 31.20
CA CYS A 223 -2.09 -42.28 32.52
C CYS A 223 -1.48 -43.58 33.07
N ASP A 224 -1.77 -43.86 34.34
CA ASP A 224 -1.26 -44.98 35.15
C ASP A 224 0.24 -44.91 35.46
N THR A 225 0.68 -45.79 36.38
CA THR A 225 2.09 -46.02 36.65
C THR A 225 2.62 -47.15 35.76
N LYS A 226 3.84 -46.99 35.27
CA LYS A 226 4.54 -48.02 34.51
C LYS A 226 5.95 -48.24 35.00
N LEU A 227 6.34 -49.51 35.01
CA LEU A 227 7.72 -49.91 35.18
C LEU A 227 8.42 -49.83 33.82
N VAL A 228 9.42 -48.96 33.71
CA VAL A 228 10.18 -48.71 32.50
C VAL A 228 11.67 -48.82 32.78
N LYS A 229 12.46 -49.08 31.75
CA LYS A 229 13.92 -48.98 31.85
C LYS A 229 14.32 -47.51 31.75
N ASP A 230 15.05 -47.03 32.75
CA ASP A 230 15.67 -45.72 32.71
C ASP A 230 16.87 -45.69 31.73
N VAL A 231 17.51 -44.52 31.56
CA VAL A 231 18.72 -44.39 30.72
C VAL A 231 19.91 -45.19 31.25
N CYS A 232 19.87 -45.61 32.51
CA CYS A 232 20.89 -46.40 33.19
C CYS A 232 20.62 -47.92 33.10
N GLY A 233 19.51 -48.34 32.48
CA GLY A 233 19.10 -49.74 32.37
C GLY A 233 18.48 -50.34 33.63
N LEU A 234 18.21 -49.51 34.65
CA LEU A 234 17.51 -49.90 35.87
C LEU A 234 16.00 -49.78 35.68
N ASP A 235 15.24 -50.60 36.42
CA ASP A 235 13.79 -50.49 36.43
C ASP A 235 13.37 -49.31 37.31
N ARG A 236 12.61 -48.38 36.72
CA ARG A 236 12.05 -47.20 37.38
C ARG A 236 10.54 -47.20 37.20
N GLU A 237 9.80 -46.89 38.27
CA GLU A 237 8.38 -46.60 38.17
C GLU A 237 8.20 -45.14 37.75
N VAL A 238 7.46 -44.91 36.67
CA VAL A 238 7.08 -43.57 36.20
C VAL A 238 5.57 -43.39 36.36
N ASN A 239 5.16 -42.28 36.97
CA ASN A 239 3.76 -41.93 37.13
C ASN A 239 3.33 -40.94 36.04
N CYS A 240 2.45 -41.38 35.13
CA CYS A 240 1.98 -40.58 34.00
C CYS A 240 0.73 -39.75 34.31
N GLU A 241 0.55 -39.38 35.58
CA GLU A 241 -0.62 -38.67 36.11
C GLU A 241 -1.95 -39.41 35.85
N GLY A 242 -3.06 -38.75 36.21
CA GLY A 242 -4.41 -39.25 36.03
C GLY A 242 -5.10 -38.59 34.85
N CYS A 243 -6.09 -39.28 34.29
CA CYS A 243 -6.87 -38.75 33.21
C CYS A 243 -7.75 -37.55 33.65
N PRO A 244 -7.96 -36.55 32.77
CA PRO A 244 -8.88 -35.44 33.01
C PRO A 244 -10.33 -35.91 33.28
N ASP A 245 -11.15 -35.01 33.82
CA ASP A 245 -12.57 -35.28 34.10
C ASP A 245 -13.29 -35.95 32.91
N ASN A 246 -14.14 -36.93 33.22
CA ASN A 246 -14.94 -37.74 32.26
C ASN A 246 -14.13 -38.61 31.28
N THR A 247 -12.86 -38.84 31.57
CA THR A 247 -12.03 -39.84 30.89
C THR A 247 -11.51 -40.86 31.90
N ALA A 248 -11.26 -42.09 31.47
CA ALA A 248 -10.62 -43.14 32.27
C ALA A 248 -9.44 -43.72 31.51
N CYS A 249 -8.47 -44.19 32.28
CA CYS A 249 -7.30 -44.85 31.74
C CYS A 249 -7.71 -46.22 31.19
N VAL A 250 -7.50 -46.43 29.89
CA VAL A 250 -7.70 -47.74 29.22
C VAL A 250 -6.47 -47.98 28.37
N ASP A 251 -5.73 -49.05 28.69
CA ASP A 251 -4.46 -49.40 28.05
C ASP A 251 -3.43 -48.23 28.03
N ASN A 252 -3.37 -47.48 29.15
CA ASN A 252 -2.46 -46.33 29.37
C ASN A 252 -2.75 -45.09 28.51
N ILE A 253 -3.95 -45.04 27.91
CA ILE A 253 -4.46 -43.91 27.14
C ILE A 253 -5.74 -43.41 27.79
N CYS A 254 -5.93 -42.09 27.86
CA CYS A 254 -7.14 -41.50 28.42
C CYS A 254 -8.30 -41.62 27.42
N GLN A 255 -9.24 -42.51 27.73
CA GLN A 255 -10.42 -42.75 26.92
C GLN A 255 -11.66 -42.14 27.56
N CYS A 256 -12.51 -41.54 26.73
CA CYS A 256 -13.78 -40.97 27.16
C CYS A 256 -14.70 -42.04 27.76
N THR A 257 -15.16 -41.82 28.99
CA THR A 257 -16.08 -42.73 29.69
C THR A 257 -17.53 -42.27 29.65
N ASP A 258 -17.79 -41.02 29.22
CA ASP A 258 -19.16 -40.55 29.04
C ASP A 258 -19.80 -41.12 27.77
N LEU A 259 -20.34 -42.33 27.93
CA LEU A 259 -21.08 -43.07 26.91
C LEU A 259 -22.57 -42.72 26.90
N ARG A 260 -22.98 -41.54 27.40
CA ARG A 260 -24.39 -41.13 27.35
C ARG A 260 -24.91 -41.27 25.92
N SER A 261 -25.96 -42.08 25.76
CA SER A 261 -26.62 -42.26 24.47
C SER A 261 -27.25 -40.95 24.00
N ASP A 262 -27.36 -40.76 22.68
CA ASP A 262 -28.06 -39.61 22.10
C ASP A 262 -29.43 -39.41 22.75
N ALA A 263 -30.19 -40.48 23.01
CA ALA A 263 -31.51 -40.42 23.65
C ALA A 263 -31.47 -39.79 25.06
N THR A 264 -30.47 -40.14 25.88
CA THR A 264 -30.29 -39.59 27.24
C THR A 264 -29.92 -38.11 27.18
N ILE A 265 -29.10 -37.73 26.21
CA ILE A 265 -28.70 -36.33 26.03
C ILE A 265 -29.91 -35.50 25.59
N CYS A 266 -30.66 -35.99 24.60
CA CYS A 266 -31.87 -35.35 24.11
C CYS A 266 -32.92 -35.15 25.21
N SER A 267 -33.15 -36.15 26.07
CA SER A 267 -34.11 -36.02 27.18
C SER A 267 -33.64 -35.00 28.23
N THR A 268 -32.34 -34.94 28.52
CA THR A 268 -31.78 -33.98 29.49
C THR A 268 -31.84 -32.55 28.97
N MET A 269 -31.66 -32.37 27.66
CA MET A 269 -31.68 -31.06 26.99
C MET A 269 -33.09 -30.62 26.56
N GLY A 270 -34.12 -31.45 26.75
CA GLY A 270 -35.50 -31.15 26.34
C GLY A 270 -35.73 -31.16 24.83
N LEU A 271 -34.90 -31.87 24.07
CA LEU A 271 -34.96 -31.95 22.61
C LEU A 271 -35.81 -33.17 22.19
N THR A 272 -36.75 -32.97 21.27
CA THR A 272 -37.74 -34.01 20.87
C THR A 272 -37.71 -34.36 19.39
N CYS A 273 -36.98 -33.59 18.58
CA CYS A 273 -36.80 -33.87 17.16
C CYS A 273 -35.51 -33.24 16.59
N GLY A 274 -35.05 -33.76 15.45
CA GLY A 274 -33.98 -33.15 14.66
C GLY A 274 -32.58 -33.40 15.21
N SER A 275 -31.58 -32.83 14.54
CA SER A 275 -30.18 -33.00 14.93
C SER A 275 -29.63 -31.73 15.56
N ARG A 276 -28.73 -31.88 16.53
CA ARG A 276 -28.09 -30.75 17.21
C ARG A 276 -26.60 -31.03 17.38
N ALA A 277 -25.77 -30.04 17.05
CA ALA A 277 -24.36 -30.06 17.38
C ALA A 277 -24.20 -29.81 18.89
N ILE A 278 -23.41 -30.67 19.54
CA ILE A 278 -23.06 -30.54 20.94
C ILE A 278 -21.56 -30.72 21.09
N THR A 279 -21.04 -30.20 22.19
CA THR A 279 -19.79 -30.67 22.77
C THR A 279 -20.16 -31.68 23.84
N ASP A 280 -19.66 -32.90 23.72
CA ASP A 280 -19.88 -33.91 24.76
C ASP A 280 -19.03 -33.63 26.01
N ALA A 281 -19.21 -34.42 27.07
CA ALA A 281 -18.49 -34.23 28.32
C ALA A 281 -16.98 -34.52 28.22
N CYS A 282 -16.52 -35.04 27.08
CA CYS A 282 -15.13 -35.30 26.75
C CYS A 282 -14.55 -34.24 25.80
N ASN A 283 -15.22 -33.09 25.68
CA ASN A 283 -14.86 -31.96 24.82
C ASN A 283 -14.78 -32.29 23.32
N ARG A 284 -15.43 -33.37 22.88
CA ARG A 284 -15.49 -33.71 21.46
C ARG A 284 -16.74 -33.11 20.84
N ALA A 285 -16.56 -32.46 19.70
CA ALA A 285 -17.68 -31.99 18.90
C ALA A 285 -18.37 -33.19 18.24
N ARG A 286 -19.67 -33.37 18.49
CA ARG A 286 -20.48 -34.39 17.84
C ARG A 286 -21.87 -33.87 17.53
N THR A 287 -22.53 -34.50 16.57
CA THR A 287 -23.94 -34.25 16.27
C THR A 287 -24.76 -35.37 16.85
N ILE A 288 -25.74 -35.03 17.70
CA ILE A 288 -26.73 -35.97 18.21
C ILE A 288 -28.02 -35.85 17.41
N THR A 289 -28.75 -36.94 17.26
CA THR A 289 -30.07 -36.95 16.60
C THR A 289 -31.17 -37.27 17.61
N CYS A 290 -32.03 -36.30 17.89
CA CYS A 290 -33.09 -36.36 18.89
C CYS A 290 -34.44 -36.74 18.31
N GLY A 291 -34.50 -37.77 17.47
CA GLY A 291 -35.70 -38.15 16.73
C GLY A 291 -35.75 -37.55 15.31
N THR A 292 -36.73 -37.97 14.52
CA THR A 292 -36.87 -37.56 13.11
C THR A 292 -38.00 -36.53 12.96
N PRO A 293 -38.11 -35.80 11.84
CA PRO A 293 -39.27 -34.93 11.61
C PRO A 293 -40.63 -35.65 11.73
N ALA A 294 -40.66 -36.98 11.56
CA ALA A 294 -41.85 -37.80 11.71
C ALA A 294 -42.24 -38.12 13.16
N THR A 295 -41.42 -37.78 14.18
CA THR A 295 -41.81 -37.93 15.59
C THR A 295 -42.82 -36.86 16.03
N CYS A 296 -42.91 -35.74 15.31
CA CYS A 296 -43.92 -34.71 15.59
C CYS A 296 -45.28 -35.12 15.01
N THR A 297 -46.32 -35.03 15.83
CA THR A 297 -47.70 -35.31 15.39
C THR A 297 -48.29 -34.06 14.75
N ALA A 298 -48.88 -34.19 13.56
CA ALA A 298 -49.53 -33.06 12.89
C ALA A 298 -50.56 -32.39 13.82
N PRO A 299 -50.59 -31.04 13.89
CA PRO A 299 -49.96 -30.07 12.98
C PRO A 299 -48.53 -29.62 13.37
N GLN A 300 -47.91 -30.26 14.37
CA GLN A 300 -46.57 -29.87 14.83
C GLN A 300 -45.49 -30.23 13.81
N SER A 301 -44.48 -29.38 13.72
CA SER A 301 -43.25 -29.60 12.96
C SER A 301 -42.04 -29.49 13.87
N CYS A 302 -40.95 -30.15 13.49
CA CYS A 302 -39.70 -29.96 14.23
C CYS A 302 -39.21 -28.50 14.09
N GLY A 303 -38.98 -27.83 15.22
CA GLY A 303 -38.65 -26.39 15.23
C GLY A 303 -39.87 -25.46 15.14
N GLY A 304 -41.10 -26.00 15.15
CA GLY A 304 -42.31 -25.17 15.09
C GLY A 304 -42.52 -24.33 16.37
N GLY A 305 -43.18 -23.19 16.24
CA GLY A 305 -43.41 -22.27 17.36
C GLY A 305 -42.16 -21.52 17.85
N ASN A 306 -41.11 -21.42 17.01
CA ASN A 306 -39.81 -20.81 17.32
C ASN A 306 -39.04 -21.53 18.45
N MET A 307 -39.25 -22.83 18.61
CA MET A 307 -38.49 -23.67 19.56
C MET A 307 -37.69 -24.70 18.78
N ASP A 308 -36.44 -24.38 18.46
CA ASP A 308 -35.52 -25.25 17.72
C ASP A 308 -35.42 -26.64 18.35
N ASN A 309 -35.39 -27.69 17.52
CA ASN A 309 -35.26 -29.09 17.94
C ASN A 309 -36.37 -29.59 18.90
N VAL A 310 -37.48 -28.86 19.00
CA VAL A 310 -38.68 -29.27 19.73
C VAL A 310 -39.87 -29.36 18.77
N CYS A 311 -40.73 -30.36 18.94
CA CYS A 311 -42.00 -30.41 18.24
C CYS A 311 -42.89 -29.26 18.72
N GLY A 312 -43.16 -28.31 17.84
CA GLY A 312 -44.06 -27.20 18.12
C GLY A 312 -44.87 -26.86 16.89
N CYS A 313 -45.82 -25.94 17.04
CA CYS A 313 -46.70 -25.53 15.97
C CYS A 313 -46.65 -24.01 15.86
N THR A 314 -46.35 -23.51 14.67
CA THR A 314 -46.39 -22.07 14.40
C THR A 314 -47.80 -21.72 13.94
N ALA A 315 -48.53 -20.95 14.76
CA ALA A 315 -49.86 -20.45 14.43
C ALA A 315 -49.83 -19.67 13.11
N ASN A 316 -50.67 -20.06 12.14
CA ASN A 316 -50.80 -19.36 10.87
C ASN A 316 -52.09 -18.55 10.82
N CYS A 317 -51.94 -17.28 11.16
CA CYS A 317 -53.00 -16.27 11.11
C CYS A 317 -52.85 -15.28 9.96
N THR A 318 -51.94 -15.53 9.01
CA THR A 318 -51.72 -14.63 7.88
C THR A 318 -53.00 -14.49 7.05
N GLY A 319 -53.52 -13.28 6.95
CA GLY A 319 -54.78 -12.96 6.24
C GLY A 319 -56.06 -13.33 6.98
N LYS A 320 -55.98 -13.94 8.18
CA LYS A 320 -57.15 -14.30 8.99
C LYS A 320 -57.41 -13.28 10.09
N CYS A 321 -58.67 -12.92 10.29
CA CYS A 321 -59.12 -12.06 11.38
C CYS A 321 -59.72 -12.82 12.56
N SER A 322 -60.15 -14.06 12.33
CA SER A 322 -60.74 -14.94 13.34
C SER A 322 -60.60 -16.41 12.93
N GLY A 323 -60.97 -17.35 13.81
CA GLY A 323 -60.99 -18.79 13.52
C GLY A 323 -59.70 -19.54 13.87
N PRO A 324 -59.63 -20.86 13.61
CA PRO A 324 -58.53 -21.71 14.06
C PRO A 324 -57.20 -21.32 13.40
N ASP A 325 -56.17 -21.19 14.23
CA ASP A 325 -54.81 -20.83 13.85
C ASP A 325 -53.98 -22.00 13.29
N GLY A 326 -54.57 -23.20 13.23
CA GLY A 326 -53.92 -24.43 12.80
C GLY A 326 -53.09 -25.11 13.90
N CYS A 327 -53.06 -24.57 15.11
CA CYS A 327 -52.30 -25.06 16.26
C CYS A 327 -53.15 -25.23 17.54
N GLY A 328 -54.48 -25.28 17.39
CA GLY A 328 -55.42 -25.44 18.51
C GLY A 328 -55.83 -24.13 19.19
N GLY A 329 -55.28 -22.99 18.75
CA GLY A 329 -55.70 -21.66 19.15
C GLY A 329 -56.61 -20.99 18.12
N THR A 330 -57.01 -19.76 18.41
CA THR A 330 -57.81 -18.92 17.49
C THR A 330 -57.06 -17.64 17.16
N CYS A 331 -57.04 -17.27 15.89
CA CYS A 331 -56.50 -15.99 15.44
C CYS A 331 -57.34 -14.84 16.02
N THR A 332 -56.69 -13.85 16.64
CA THR A 332 -57.32 -12.64 17.19
C THR A 332 -56.78 -11.38 16.49
N GLY A 333 -56.81 -11.38 15.15
CA GLY A 333 -56.25 -10.31 14.35
C GLY A 333 -57.25 -9.21 14.05
N SER A 334 -56.87 -7.95 14.28
CA SER A 334 -57.60 -6.79 13.73
C SER A 334 -57.12 -6.54 12.30
N CYS A 335 -58.05 -6.50 11.34
CA CYS A 335 -57.72 -6.16 9.96
C CYS A 335 -57.21 -4.71 9.87
N THR A 336 -56.23 -4.48 9.00
CA THR A 336 -55.78 -3.12 8.68
C THR A 336 -56.85 -2.44 7.84
N LEU A 337 -57.28 -1.23 8.21
CA LEU A 337 -58.20 -0.44 7.39
C LEU A 337 -57.66 -0.31 5.96
N PRO A 338 -58.51 -0.42 4.94
CA PRO A 338 -59.98 -0.42 4.96
C PRO A 338 -60.64 -1.82 5.10
N GLN A 339 -59.87 -2.87 5.35
CA GLN A 339 -60.40 -4.23 5.41
C GLN A 339 -61.18 -4.50 6.70
N THR A 340 -62.24 -5.30 6.59
CA THR A 340 -63.05 -5.79 7.71
C THR A 340 -63.08 -7.31 7.72
N CYS A 341 -63.32 -7.91 8.90
CA CYS A 341 -63.37 -9.36 9.01
C CYS A 341 -64.58 -9.91 8.25
N GLY A 342 -64.34 -10.70 7.19
CA GLY A 342 -65.39 -11.20 6.30
C GLY A 342 -65.80 -10.26 5.16
N GLY A 343 -65.13 -9.12 4.97
CA GLY A 343 -65.48 -8.13 3.94
C GLY A 343 -65.25 -8.59 2.49
N GLY A 344 -64.53 -9.69 2.25
CA GLY A 344 -64.18 -10.19 0.92
C GLY A 344 -65.03 -11.38 0.45
N THR A 345 -66.24 -11.57 0.99
CA THR A 345 -67.13 -12.75 0.80
C THR A 345 -66.67 -14.05 1.46
N THR A 346 -65.40 -14.16 1.89
CA THR A 346 -64.89 -15.31 2.66
C THR A 346 -64.92 -15.03 4.17
N THR A 347 -65.70 -15.82 4.92
CA THR A 347 -65.80 -15.74 6.39
C THR A 347 -64.42 -15.92 7.05
N ASN A 348 -64.14 -15.16 8.12
CA ASN A 348 -62.90 -15.23 8.93
C ASN A 348 -61.60 -14.78 8.25
N VAL A 349 -61.67 -14.21 7.05
CA VAL A 349 -60.53 -13.63 6.30
C VAL A 349 -60.69 -12.10 6.25
N CYS A 350 -59.59 -11.37 6.39
CA CYS A 350 -59.61 -9.93 6.16
C CYS A 350 -59.88 -9.67 4.68
N GLY A 351 -60.96 -8.94 4.40
CA GLY A 351 -61.33 -8.58 3.04
C GLY A 351 -62.04 -7.23 3.03
N CYS A 352 -62.25 -6.70 1.84
CA CYS A 352 -62.84 -5.38 1.66
C CYS A 352 -63.85 -5.44 0.52
N THR A 353 -65.06 -4.94 0.76
CA THR A 353 -66.08 -4.81 -0.29
C THR A 353 -65.90 -3.48 -0.99
N ALA A 354 -65.54 -3.52 -2.27
CA ALA A 354 -65.43 -2.33 -3.11
C ALA A 354 -66.75 -1.54 -3.14
N ASN A 355 -66.71 -0.23 -2.89
CA ASN A 355 -67.88 0.65 -2.99
C ASN A 355 -67.65 1.72 -4.06
N CYS A 356 -68.32 1.52 -5.21
CA CYS A 356 -68.29 2.43 -6.36
C CYS A 356 -69.60 3.21 -6.54
N THR A 357 -70.45 3.27 -5.52
CA THR A 357 -71.75 3.93 -5.62
C THR A 357 -71.56 5.43 -5.86
N GLY A 358 -71.97 5.92 -7.03
CA GLY A 358 -71.85 7.33 -7.44
C GLY A 358 -70.48 7.74 -8.00
N LYS A 359 -69.53 6.81 -8.13
CA LYS A 359 -68.21 7.05 -8.72
C LYS A 359 -68.08 6.36 -10.08
N CYS A 360 -67.36 6.99 -11.00
CA CYS A 360 -67.04 6.42 -12.32
C CYS A 360 -65.55 6.13 -12.53
N ALA A 361 -64.70 6.52 -11.58
CA ALA A 361 -63.26 6.23 -11.53
C ALA A 361 -62.76 6.45 -10.08
N GLY A 362 -61.45 6.35 -9.87
CA GLY A 362 -60.85 6.50 -8.55
C GLY A 362 -60.89 5.22 -7.72
N ASN A 363 -60.36 5.31 -6.51
CA ASN A 363 -60.23 4.15 -5.63
C ASN A 363 -61.60 3.63 -5.16
N ASP A 364 -61.76 2.32 -5.23
CA ASP A 364 -62.96 1.60 -4.78
C ASP A 364 -63.03 1.42 -3.26
N GLY A 365 -62.05 1.99 -2.54
CA GLY A 365 -61.89 1.84 -1.09
C GLY A 365 -61.19 0.54 -0.69
N CYS A 366 -60.75 -0.30 -1.63
CA CYS A 366 -60.16 -1.62 -1.38
C CYS A 366 -58.87 -1.90 -2.18
N GLY A 367 -58.27 -0.86 -2.78
CA GLY A 367 -57.03 -0.95 -3.56
C GLY A 367 -57.26 -1.21 -5.05
N GLY A 368 -58.51 -1.36 -5.49
CA GLY A 368 -58.91 -1.39 -6.89
C GLY A 368 -59.44 -0.03 -7.36
N SER A 369 -59.80 0.04 -8.64
CA SER A 369 -60.38 1.22 -9.27
C SER A 369 -61.81 0.96 -9.76
N CYS A 370 -62.70 1.93 -9.56
CA CYS A 370 -64.09 1.83 -10.01
C CYS A 370 -64.19 1.85 -11.55
N PRO A 371 -65.04 1.01 -12.17
CA PRO A 371 -65.19 0.95 -13.62
C PRO A 371 -65.96 2.15 -14.19
N ALA A 372 -65.54 2.63 -15.37
CA ALA A 372 -66.15 3.78 -16.04
C ALA A 372 -67.52 3.41 -16.65
N ASN A 373 -68.58 3.95 -16.05
CA ASN A 373 -69.98 3.66 -16.37
C ASN A 373 -70.80 4.91 -16.78
N CYS A 374 -70.15 5.98 -17.26
CA CYS A 374 -70.84 7.20 -17.70
C CYS A 374 -71.53 7.02 -19.06
N THR A 375 -72.72 7.60 -19.22
CA THR A 375 -73.45 7.67 -20.48
C THR A 375 -73.06 8.92 -21.28
N LEU A 376 -72.80 8.78 -22.59
CA LEU A 376 -72.42 9.91 -23.47
C LEU A 376 -73.46 11.05 -23.42
N PRO A 377 -73.04 12.34 -23.47
CA PRO A 377 -71.67 12.84 -23.69
C PRO A 377 -70.81 12.97 -22.42
N GLN A 378 -71.26 12.45 -21.27
CA GLN A 378 -70.54 12.58 -19.99
C GLN A 378 -69.27 11.73 -19.98
N THR A 379 -68.18 12.27 -19.45
CA THR A 379 -66.92 11.54 -19.20
C THR A 379 -66.61 11.55 -17.70
N CYS A 380 -65.86 10.56 -17.23
CA CYS A 380 -65.54 10.49 -15.81
C CYS A 380 -64.57 11.61 -15.42
N GLY A 381 -64.96 12.44 -14.45
CA GLY A 381 -64.23 13.66 -14.11
C GLY A 381 -64.41 14.80 -15.12
N GLY A 382 -65.36 14.70 -16.06
CA GLY A 382 -65.65 15.76 -17.03
C GLY A 382 -66.32 17.00 -16.43
N GLY A 383 -66.72 16.98 -15.16
CA GLY A 383 -67.17 18.18 -14.44
C GLY A 383 -66.02 18.86 -13.68
N THR A 384 -66.35 19.72 -12.72
CA THR A 384 -65.37 20.30 -11.77
C THR A 384 -65.03 19.37 -10.59
N THR A 385 -65.70 18.22 -10.48
CA THR A 385 -65.49 17.23 -9.41
C THR A 385 -64.88 15.97 -10.01
N ALA A 386 -63.69 15.61 -9.54
CA ALA A 386 -62.99 14.39 -9.96
C ALA A 386 -63.80 13.13 -9.61
N ASP A 387 -63.65 12.07 -10.41
CA ASP A 387 -64.23 10.72 -10.20
C ASP A 387 -65.76 10.61 -10.24
N VAL A 388 -66.45 11.68 -10.64
CA VAL A 388 -67.92 11.72 -10.87
C VAL A 388 -68.20 11.99 -12.34
N CYS A 389 -69.26 11.39 -12.90
CA CYS A 389 -69.65 11.64 -14.29
C CYS A 389 -70.04 13.10 -14.47
N GLY A 390 -69.37 13.79 -15.39
CA GLY A 390 -69.64 15.19 -15.71
C GLY A 390 -69.33 15.50 -17.18
N CYS A 391 -69.76 16.66 -17.65
CA CYS A 391 -69.58 17.11 -19.03
C CYS A 391 -68.77 18.39 -18.99
N THR A 392 -67.63 18.41 -19.70
CA THR A 392 -66.83 19.62 -19.84
C THR A 392 -67.33 20.36 -21.07
N PRO A 393 -67.86 21.59 -20.95
CA PRO A 393 -68.29 22.38 -22.11
C PRO A 393 -67.16 22.49 -23.14
N ASN A 394 -67.41 22.05 -24.37
CA ASN A 394 -66.40 22.07 -25.44
C ASN A 394 -66.64 23.24 -26.39
N CYS A 395 -65.90 24.31 -26.14
CA CYS A 395 -65.86 25.52 -26.96
C CYS A 395 -64.58 25.64 -27.80
N THR A 396 -63.80 24.57 -27.93
CA THR A 396 -62.53 24.61 -28.64
C THR A 396 -62.78 24.85 -30.13
N GLY A 397 -62.32 26.01 -30.63
CA GLY A 397 -62.50 26.43 -32.03
C GLY A 397 -63.83 27.11 -32.37
N LYS A 398 -64.72 27.31 -31.37
CA LYS A 398 -66.02 28.00 -31.54
C LYS A 398 -65.98 29.36 -30.83
N CYS A 399 -66.50 30.39 -31.48
CA CYS A 399 -66.64 31.75 -30.90
C CYS A 399 -68.11 32.15 -30.67
N GLY A 400 -68.97 31.17 -30.43
CA GLY A 400 -70.42 31.30 -30.23
C GLY A 400 -71.15 30.01 -30.60
N GLY A 401 -72.38 29.82 -30.11
CA GLY A 401 -73.19 28.60 -30.34
C GLY A 401 -73.16 27.60 -29.16
N SER A 402 -73.75 26.42 -29.34
CA SER A 402 -73.87 25.43 -28.26
C SER A 402 -72.53 24.83 -27.85
N ASP A 403 -72.33 24.67 -26.53
CA ASP A 403 -71.14 24.08 -25.91
C ASP A 403 -71.18 22.55 -25.77
N ASP A 404 -72.17 21.93 -26.42
CA ASP A 404 -72.48 20.49 -26.45
C ASP A 404 -72.78 19.85 -25.06
N CYS A 405 -72.86 20.67 -24.00
CA CYS A 405 -73.30 20.29 -22.64
C CYS A 405 -74.52 21.11 -22.16
N GLY A 406 -75.20 21.84 -23.06
CA GLY A 406 -76.47 22.53 -22.80
C GLY A 406 -76.38 24.05 -22.56
N GLY A 407 -75.19 24.63 -22.66
CA GLY A 407 -74.92 26.08 -22.61
C GLY A 407 -74.42 26.66 -23.94
N THR A 408 -73.96 27.91 -23.92
CA THR A 408 -73.44 28.63 -25.09
C THR A 408 -72.02 29.15 -24.88
N CYS A 409 -71.17 29.03 -25.90
CA CYS A 409 -69.76 29.45 -25.85
C CYS A 409 -69.57 30.98 -25.87
N PRO A 410 -68.64 31.55 -25.06
CA PRO A 410 -68.27 32.97 -25.09
C PRO A 410 -67.49 33.35 -26.36
N ASP A 411 -67.57 34.62 -26.79
CA ASP A 411 -66.73 35.14 -27.89
C ASP A 411 -65.29 35.33 -27.40
N ASN A 412 -64.36 34.58 -28.00
CA ASN A 412 -62.97 34.44 -27.56
C ASN A 412 -61.94 34.75 -28.66
N CYS A 413 -62.36 35.41 -29.75
CA CYS A 413 -61.45 35.75 -30.85
C CYS A 413 -60.43 36.83 -30.48
N THR A 414 -59.17 36.63 -30.84
CA THR A 414 -58.09 37.62 -30.68
C THR A 414 -58.02 38.54 -31.88
N LEU A 415 -57.95 39.86 -31.65
CA LEU A 415 -57.77 40.87 -32.70
C LEU A 415 -56.57 40.51 -33.60
N PRO A 416 -56.68 40.64 -34.94
CA PRO A 416 -57.75 41.31 -35.70
C PRO A 416 -58.95 40.42 -36.10
N GLN A 417 -59.06 39.20 -35.59
CA GLN A 417 -60.14 38.26 -35.93
C GLN A 417 -61.45 38.67 -35.24
N THR A 418 -62.59 38.46 -35.89
CA THR A 418 -63.93 38.59 -35.30
C THR A 418 -64.72 37.30 -35.46
N CYS A 419 -65.68 37.04 -34.57
CA CYS A 419 -66.47 35.82 -34.69
C CYS A 419 -67.36 35.86 -35.93
N GLY A 420 -67.16 34.89 -36.84
CA GLY A 420 -67.80 34.91 -38.17
C GLY A 420 -67.18 35.93 -39.14
N GLY A 421 -65.99 36.46 -38.84
CA GLY A 421 -65.25 37.40 -39.71
C GLY A 421 -64.61 36.78 -40.97
N GLY A 422 -64.78 35.46 -41.14
CA GLY A 422 -64.53 34.73 -42.39
C GLY A 422 -65.85 34.20 -43.00
N THR A 423 -65.77 33.36 -44.03
CA THR A 423 -66.98 32.84 -44.72
C THR A 423 -67.77 31.78 -43.94
N MET A 424 -67.34 31.40 -42.72
CA MET A 424 -67.99 30.38 -41.88
C MET A 424 -68.45 30.98 -40.54
N ALA A 425 -69.72 30.77 -40.19
CA ALA A 425 -70.33 31.27 -38.95
C ALA A 425 -69.79 30.54 -37.71
N ASN A 426 -69.69 31.26 -36.57
CA ASN A 426 -69.27 30.75 -35.26
C ASN A 426 -67.81 30.25 -35.15
N VAL A 427 -66.95 30.64 -36.10
CA VAL A 427 -65.50 30.41 -36.09
C VAL A 427 -64.78 31.75 -36.22
N CYS A 428 -63.67 31.93 -35.50
CA CYS A 428 -62.87 33.15 -35.60
C CYS A 428 -62.26 33.26 -37.01
N GLY A 429 -62.52 34.38 -37.69
CA GLY A 429 -62.02 34.64 -39.03
C GLY A 429 -61.66 36.11 -39.26
N CYS A 430 -60.84 36.39 -40.28
CA CYS A 430 -60.36 37.72 -40.64
C CYS A 430 -60.47 37.91 -42.15
N THR A 431 -60.94 39.08 -42.57
CA THR A 431 -61.06 39.45 -43.99
C THR A 431 -59.91 40.37 -44.39
N ALA A 432 -59.08 39.93 -45.35
CA ALA A 432 -57.90 40.66 -45.83
C ALA A 432 -58.25 41.99 -46.51
N ASN A 433 -57.47 43.07 -46.25
CA ASN A 433 -57.66 44.39 -46.88
C ASN A 433 -56.39 44.88 -47.59
N CYS A 434 -56.43 44.87 -48.92
CA CYS A 434 -55.34 45.29 -49.80
C CYS A 434 -55.63 46.56 -50.61
N THR A 435 -56.64 47.33 -50.21
CA THR A 435 -57.05 48.53 -50.95
C THR A 435 -55.94 49.58 -50.93
N GLY A 436 -55.43 49.95 -52.12
CA GLY A 436 -54.40 50.98 -52.29
C GLY A 436 -52.94 50.53 -52.03
N LYS A 437 -52.68 49.23 -51.83
CA LYS A 437 -51.34 48.68 -51.60
C LYS A 437 -50.94 47.72 -52.72
N CYS A 438 -49.66 47.75 -53.11
CA CYS A 438 -49.08 46.80 -54.07
C CYS A 438 -48.23 45.70 -53.40
N GLY A 439 -48.25 45.63 -52.06
CA GLY A 439 -47.41 44.75 -51.26
C GLY A 439 -47.60 44.97 -49.77
N GLY A 440 -46.97 44.13 -48.95
CA GLY A 440 -47.04 44.20 -47.48
C GLY A 440 -48.21 43.41 -46.89
N SER A 441 -48.34 43.43 -45.56
CA SER A 441 -49.33 42.62 -44.85
C SER A 441 -50.77 43.05 -45.16
N ASP A 442 -51.62 42.06 -45.42
CA ASP A 442 -53.06 42.23 -45.69
C ASP A 442 -53.92 42.41 -44.42
N GLY A 443 -53.29 42.40 -43.25
CA GLY A 443 -53.94 42.51 -41.94
C GLY A 443 -54.39 41.19 -41.33
N CYS A 444 -54.28 40.06 -42.06
CA CYS A 444 -54.72 38.74 -41.61
C CYS A 444 -53.62 37.66 -41.72
N GLY A 445 -52.35 38.08 -41.82
CA GLY A 445 -51.19 37.18 -41.88
C GLY A 445 -50.73 36.81 -43.29
N GLY A 446 -51.42 37.30 -44.33
CA GLY A 446 -51.00 37.19 -45.73
C GLY A 446 -50.34 38.48 -46.26
N THR A 447 -49.91 38.46 -47.52
CA THR A 447 -49.36 39.63 -48.21
C THR A 447 -50.21 40.03 -49.42
N CYS A 448 -50.34 41.33 -49.64
CA CYS A 448 -51.07 41.87 -50.79
C CYS A 448 -50.32 41.62 -52.11
N PRO A 449 -51.01 41.23 -53.20
CA PRO A 449 -50.37 41.00 -54.49
C PRO A 449 -49.89 42.29 -55.15
N ASN A 450 -48.80 42.19 -55.93
CA ASN A 450 -48.25 43.32 -56.67
C ASN A 450 -49.09 43.63 -57.92
N ASN A 451 -49.67 44.83 -57.95
CA ASN A 451 -50.52 45.32 -59.03
C ASN A 451 -49.92 46.53 -59.79
N CYS A 452 -48.63 46.83 -59.62
CA CYS A 452 -47.99 47.96 -60.29
C CYS A 452 -47.81 47.70 -61.79
N THR A 453 -48.10 48.71 -62.61
CA THR A 453 -47.79 48.71 -64.05
C THR A 453 -46.38 49.21 -64.32
N ALA A 454 -45.62 48.49 -65.15
CA ALA A 454 -44.26 48.86 -65.53
C ALA A 454 -44.20 50.29 -66.17
N PRO A 455 -43.16 51.09 -65.89
CA PRO A 455 -41.90 50.75 -65.22
C PRO A 455 -41.94 50.84 -63.68
N GLN A 456 -43.11 51.06 -63.07
CA GLN A 456 -43.21 51.16 -61.61
C GLN A 456 -43.04 49.80 -60.93
N THR A 457 -42.36 49.80 -59.79
CA THR A 457 -42.27 48.65 -58.88
C THR A 457 -42.89 49.01 -57.53
N CYS A 458 -43.34 48.00 -56.79
CA CYS A 458 -43.87 48.23 -55.45
C CYS A 458 -42.73 48.68 -54.52
N GLY A 459 -42.83 49.90 -53.98
CA GLY A 459 -41.73 50.53 -53.24
C GLY A 459 -40.79 51.40 -54.09
N GLY A 460 -40.92 51.39 -55.42
CA GLY A 460 -39.95 52.01 -56.33
C GLY A 460 -39.89 53.54 -56.28
N GLY A 461 -40.83 54.22 -55.62
CA GLY A 461 -40.79 55.69 -55.44
C GLY A 461 -40.12 56.14 -54.13
N GLY A 462 -39.62 55.21 -53.31
CA GLY A 462 -39.10 55.49 -51.96
C GLY A 462 -40.12 55.35 -50.83
N THR A 463 -41.40 55.11 -51.13
CA THR A 463 -42.45 54.78 -50.15
C THR A 463 -42.79 53.29 -50.20
N THR A 464 -42.65 52.59 -49.07
CA THR A 464 -42.88 51.14 -48.99
C THR A 464 -44.34 50.80 -49.30
N ASN A 465 -44.58 49.72 -50.07
CA ASN A 465 -45.92 49.17 -50.40
C ASN A 465 -46.82 50.05 -51.30
N VAL A 466 -46.27 51.08 -51.95
CA VAL A 466 -46.94 51.92 -52.95
C VAL A 466 -46.19 51.85 -54.28
N CYS A 467 -46.90 51.86 -55.41
CA CYS A 467 -46.27 51.82 -56.73
C CYS A 467 -45.52 53.13 -57.01
N GLY A 468 -44.24 53.01 -57.41
CA GLY A 468 -43.42 54.14 -57.84
C GLY A 468 -42.24 53.70 -58.70
N CYS A 469 -41.51 54.64 -59.28
CA CYS A 469 -40.38 54.38 -60.19
C CYS A 469 -39.11 55.07 -59.67
N THR A 470 -37.99 54.34 -59.57
CA THR A 470 -36.69 54.92 -59.20
C THR A 470 -35.91 55.23 -60.48
N PRO A 471 -35.55 56.50 -60.75
CA PRO A 471 -34.70 56.85 -61.89
C PRO A 471 -33.36 56.10 -61.84
N ASN A 472 -32.94 55.46 -62.93
CA ASN A 472 -31.66 54.75 -63.01
C ASN A 472 -30.70 55.39 -64.03
N CYS A 473 -29.72 56.10 -63.47
CA CYS A 473 -28.65 56.78 -64.18
C CYS A 473 -27.27 56.15 -63.99
N THR A 474 -27.20 54.91 -63.49
CA THR A 474 -25.94 54.22 -63.23
C THR A 474 -25.22 53.88 -64.53
N ASN A 475 -23.93 54.26 -64.64
CA ASN A 475 -23.05 54.11 -65.82
C ASN A 475 -23.57 54.73 -67.13
N LYS A 476 -24.46 55.72 -67.04
CA LYS A 476 -24.94 56.48 -68.21
C LYS A 476 -24.37 57.90 -68.21
N CYS A 477 -24.02 58.42 -69.38
CA CYS A 477 -23.73 59.83 -69.60
C CYS A 477 -24.69 60.41 -70.66
N SER A 478 -25.73 61.13 -70.22
CA SER A 478 -26.76 61.78 -71.06
C SER A 478 -27.72 60.80 -71.75
N GLY A 479 -28.91 60.55 -71.16
CA GLY A 479 -29.96 59.69 -71.72
C GLY A 479 -31.17 59.55 -70.80
N GLY A 480 -32.24 58.86 -71.24
CA GLY A 480 -33.46 58.66 -70.45
C GLY A 480 -33.23 57.84 -69.17
N ASP A 481 -33.81 58.29 -68.06
CA ASP A 481 -33.65 57.69 -66.72
C ASP A 481 -34.57 56.47 -66.45
N GLY A 482 -35.44 56.12 -67.40
CA GLY A 482 -36.40 55.01 -67.29
C GLY A 482 -37.70 55.35 -66.57
N CYS A 483 -37.86 56.57 -66.05
CA CYS A 483 -39.06 57.04 -65.35
C CYS A 483 -39.64 58.34 -65.92
N GLY A 484 -39.14 58.82 -67.06
CA GLY A 484 -39.64 59.99 -67.79
C GLY A 484 -38.74 61.23 -67.77
N GLY A 485 -37.54 61.16 -67.16
CA GLY A 485 -36.52 62.22 -67.11
C GLY A 485 -35.20 61.86 -67.83
N THR A 486 -34.17 62.71 -67.71
CA THR A 486 -32.83 62.51 -68.31
C THR A 486 -31.68 62.56 -67.29
N CYS A 487 -30.63 61.76 -67.53
CA CYS A 487 -29.49 61.55 -66.62
C CYS A 487 -28.30 62.50 -66.85
N PRO A 488 -27.66 63.06 -65.78
CA PRO A 488 -26.40 63.81 -65.86
C PRO A 488 -25.16 62.94 -66.23
N ASN A 489 -24.02 63.56 -66.61
CA ASN A 489 -22.78 62.84 -66.93
C ASN A 489 -21.97 62.46 -65.67
N ASN A 490 -21.82 61.15 -65.41
CA ASN A 490 -21.34 60.61 -64.14
C ASN A 490 -20.04 59.75 -64.24
N CYS A 491 -19.23 59.87 -65.29
CA CYS A 491 -17.98 59.08 -65.41
C CYS A 491 -16.84 59.62 -64.52
N VAL A 492 -16.11 58.71 -63.86
CA VAL A 492 -14.96 58.98 -62.98
C VAL A 492 -13.68 58.35 -63.54
N ALA A 493 -12.56 59.08 -63.48
CA ALA A 493 -11.26 58.64 -64.00
C ALA A 493 -10.78 57.33 -63.33
N PRO A 494 -10.11 56.41 -64.06
CA PRO A 494 -9.56 56.57 -65.41
C PRO A 494 -10.56 56.32 -66.56
N LEU A 495 -11.86 56.14 -66.27
CA LEU A 495 -12.87 55.94 -67.30
C LEU A 495 -13.32 57.28 -67.91
N THR A 496 -13.38 57.35 -69.25
CA THR A 496 -13.89 58.51 -69.99
C THR A 496 -15.16 58.12 -70.75
N CYS A 497 -16.11 59.06 -70.90
CA CYS A 497 -17.32 58.76 -71.66
C CYS A 497 -17.03 58.75 -73.15
N ALA A 498 -16.97 57.56 -73.73
CA ALA A 498 -16.77 57.38 -75.16
C ALA A 498 -18.10 57.72 -75.87
N GLY A 499 -18.09 58.76 -76.71
CA GLY A 499 -19.26 59.30 -77.42
C GLY A 499 -19.84 58.39 -78.52
N GLY A 500 -20.20 57.16 -78.16
CA GLY A 500 -20.97 56.23 -78.98
C GLY A 500 -22.42 56.07 -78.48
N PRO A 501 -23.31 55.42 -79.27
CA PRO A 501 -24.75 55.34 -79.01
C PRO A 501 -25.13 54.66 -77.67
N SER A 502 -24.19 54.00 -76.98
CA SER A 502 -24.38 53.35 -75.69
C SER A 502 -24.26 54.28 -74.48
N HIS A 503 -23.72 55.50 -74.61
CA HIS A 503 -23.65 56.51 -73.53
C HIS A 503 -23.03 55.96 -72.21
N GLN A 504 -21.95 55.15 -72.27
CA GLN A 504 -21.31 54.42 -71.14
C GLN A 504 -19.80 54.74 -70.95
N CYS A 505 -19.24 54.47 -69.76
CA CYS A 505 -17.82 54.69 -69.40
C CYS A 505 -16.93 53.41 -69.60
N SER A 506 -15.67 53.50 -70.11
CA SER A 506 -14.76 52.32 -70.38
C SER A 506 -13.25 52.53 -70.03
N CYS A 507 -12.45 51.45 -69.82
CA CYS A 507 -10.99 51.41 -69.47
C CYS A 507 -10.19 50.32 -70.26
N THR A 508 -8.87 50.49 -70.50
CA THR A 508 -7.98 49.52 -71.21
C THR A 508 -6.71 49.14 -70.37
N PRO A 509 -6.44 47.84 -70.05
CA PRO A 509 -5.31 47.40 -69.18
C PRO A 509 -3.88 47.43 -69.78
N ASN A 510 -2.81 47.50 -68.95
CA ASN A 510 -1.38 47.45 -69.37
C ASN A 510 -0.50 46.54 -68.49
N CYS A 511 0.12 45.51 -69.10
CA CYS A 511 0.91 44.46 -68.43
C CYS A 511 2.36 44.27 -68.89
N THR A 512 2.97 45.30 -69.46
CA THR A 512 4.33 45.19 -70.04
C THR A 512 5.40 44.91 -68.96
N ASN A 513 6.24 43.89 -69.15
CA ASN A 513 7.37 43.46 -68.29
C ASN A 513 7.01 43.03 -66.85
N LYS A 514 5.78 42.59 -66.61
CA LYS A 514 5.33 42.07 -65.32
C LYS A 514 4.92 40.61 -65.44
N CYS A 515 5.45 39.74 -64.57
CA CYS A 515 4.98 38.36 -64.42
C CYS A 515 3.92 38.21 -63.30
N GLY A 516 3.34 39.34 -62.84
CA GLY A 516 2.34 39.44 -61.77
C GLY A 516 2.03 40.89 -61.38
N GLY A 517 0.91 41.13 -60.68
CA GLY A 517 0.52 42.44 -60.13
C GLY A 517 -0.48 43.24 -60.99
N ALA A 518 -0.96 44.38 -60.47
CA ALA A 518 -2.11 45.10 -61.03
C ALA A 518 -1.87 45.69 -62.44
N ASP A 519 -2.89 45.60 -63.30
CA ASP A 519 -2.88 45.99 -64.73
C ASP A 519 -3.40 47.40 -65.02
N GLY A 520 -3.81 48.16 -63.99
CA GLY A 520 -4.33 49.53 -64.12
C GLY A 520 -5.84 49.65 -64.37
N CYS A 521 -6.58 48.55 -64.58
CA CYS A 521 -8.04 48.52 -64.67
C CYS A 521 -8.67 47.51 -63.70
N GLN A 522 -8.10 47.37 -62.49
CA GLN A 522 -8.53 46.45 -61.42
C GLN A 522 -8.33 44.94 -61.71
N GLY A 523 -7.60 44.58 -62.77
CA GLY A 523 -7.13 43.21 -63.03
C GLY A 523 -5.67 43.01 -62.62
N SER A 524 -5.12 41.82 -62.87
CA SER A 524 -3.70 41.50 -62.64
C SER A 524 -3.07 40.78 -63.82
N CYS A 525 -1.77 41.02 -64.04
CA CYS A 525 -1.01 40.47 -65.15
C CYS A 525 -0.64 38.99 -64.91
N PRO A 526 -0.74 38.12 -65.93
CA PRO A 526 -0.39 36.69 -65.83
C PRO A 526 1.12 36.44 -65.77
N ASN A 527 1.55 35.31 -65.18
CA ASN A 527 2.97 34.91 -65.10
C ASN A 527 3.46 34.30 -66.42
N ASN A 528 4.56 34.82 -66.95
CA ASN A 528 5.14 34.43 -68.25
C ASN A 528 6.66 34.12 -68.21
N CYS A 529 7.24 33.78 -67.04
CA CYS A 529 8.67 33.46 -66.92
C CYS A 529 9.05 32.12 -67.58
N THR A 530 10.27 32.03 -68.15
CA THR A 530 10.82 30.81 -68.77
C THR A 530 12.01 30.25 -67.97
N GLY A 531 12.06 28.94 -67.78
CA GLY A 531 13.05 28.27 -66.92
C GLY A 531 14.49 28.45 -67.41
N PRO A 532 15.51 28.58 -66.52
CA PRO A 532 15.47 28.37 -65.07
C PRO A 532 14.93 29.56 -64.24
N GLN A 533 14.42 30.62 -64.86
CA GLN A 533 13.89 31.77 -64.14
C GLN A 533 12.50 31.50 -63.56
N THR A 534 12.24 32.03 -62.37
CA THR A 534 10.94 32.03 -61.72
C THR A 534 10.52 33.46 -61.40
N CYS A 535 9.20 33.73 -61.31
CA CYS A 535 8.72 35.07 -60.98
C CYS A 535 9.11 35.40 -59.53
N GLY A 536 10.02 36.36 -59.35
CA GLY A 536 10.67 36.67 -58.07
C GLY A 536 12.04 36.01 -57.84
N GLY A 537 12.47 35.06 -58.67
CA GLY A 537 13.65 34.22 -58.40
C GLY A 537 15.00 34.96 -58.38
N GLY A 538 15.08 36.17 -58.94
CA GLY A 538 16.26 37.04 -58.87
C GLY A 538 16.25 38.01 -57.68
N GLY A 539 15.31 37.86 -56.74
CA GLY A 539 15.17 38.71 -55.54
C GLY A 539 14.21 39.90 -55.69
N THR A 540 13.64 40.16 -56.88
CA THR A 540 12.66 41.24 -57.12
C THR A 540 11.27 40.69 -57.45
N THR A 541 10.27 41.03 -56.61
CA THR A 541 8.89 40.56 -56.76
C THR A 541 8.25 40.97 -58.09
N ASN A 542 7.47 40.08 -58.70
CA ASN A 542 6.72 40.29 -59.97
C ASN A 542 7.59 40.51 -61.23
N VAL A 543 8.88 40.18 -61.16
CA VAL A 543 9.82 40.17 -62.30
C VAL A 543 10.52 38.80 -62.37
N CYS A 544 10.81 38.29 -63.57
CA CYS A 544 11.46 36.98 -63.75
C CYS A 544 12.96 37.03 -63.40
N GLY A 545 13.49 36.04 -62.64
CA GLY A 545 14.93 35.88 -62.35
C GLY A 545 15.31 34.48 -61.82
N CYS A 546 16.62 34.17 -61.70
CA CYS A 546 17.16 32.84 -61.28
C CYS A 546 17.89 32.93 -59.93
N THR A 547 17.79 31.88 -59.10
CA THR A 547 18.47 31.78 -57.79
C THR A 547 19.72 30.87 -57.90
N PRO A 548 20.95 31.39 -57.67
CA PRO A 548 22.20 30.61 -57.75
C PRO A 548 22.31 29.45 -56.76
N GLU A 549 22.94 28.34 -57.18
CA GLU A 549 23.29 27.22 -56.29
C GLU A 549 24.39 27.59 -55.28
N SER A 550 24.36 26.96 -54.09
CA SER A 550 25.27 27.30 -52.98
C SER A 550 26.70 26.80 -53.21
N ASP A 551 27.68 27.48 -52.60
CA ASP A 551 29.11 27.19 -52.70
C ASP A 551 29.45 25.75 -52.30
N SER A 552 28.79 25.21 -51.28
CA SER A 552 29.02 23.82 -50.84
C SER A 552 28.57 22.81 -51.89
N SER A 553 27.45 23.10 -52.56
CA SER A 553 26.91 22.28 -53.64
C SER A 553 27.81 22.36 -54.87
N LEU A 554 28.31 23.57 -55.17
CA LEU A 554 29.26 23.84 -56.24
C LEU A 554 30.58 23.07 -56.06
N CYS A 555 31.16 23.11 -54.85
CA CYS A 555 32.37 22.35 -54.52
C CYS A 555 32.13 20.84 -54.54
N GLY A 556 30.95 20.37 -54.08
CA GLY A 556 30.59 18.95 -54.08
C GLY A 556 30.53 18.35 -55.49
N ARG A 557 30.03 19.11 -56.48
CA ARG A 557 29.93 18.67 -57.88
C ARG A 557 31.29 18.46 -58.55
N GLN A 558 32.34 19.20 -58.16
CA GLN A 558 33.62 19.23 -58.89
C GLN A 558 34.68 18.25 -58.39
N THR A 559 34.39 17.43 -57.37
CA THR A 559 35.29 16.40 -56.79
C THR A 559 36.68 16.86 -56.29
N SER A 560 37.03 18.15 -56.40
CA SER A 560 38.24 18.76 -55.86
C SER A 560 38.11 19.04 -54.36
N LYS A 561 39.07 18.57 -53.54
CA LYS A 561 38.98 18.64 -52.07
C LYS A 561 39.73 19.80 -51.40
N CYS A 562 40.47 20.62 -52.14
CA CYS A 562 41.16 21.81 -51.59
C CYS A 562 41.54 22.84 -52.67
N GLY A 563 41.58 24.11 -52.27
CA GLY A 563 41.95 25.27 -53.11
C GLY A 563 40.77 26.00 -53.75
N ASP A 564 41.05 27.17 -54.34
CA ASP A 564 40.09 27.95 -55.13
C ASP A 564 39.80 27.30 -56.48
N ASN A 565 38.51 27.18 -56.84
CA ASN A 565 38.04 26.63 -58.10
C ASN A 565 37.04 27.59 -58.76
N THR A 566 37.27 27.93 -60.03
CA THR A 566 36.39 28.79 -60.84
C THR A 566 35.50 27.93 -61.74
N VAL A 567 34.18 27.96 -61.53
CA VAL A 567 33.20 27.15 -62.26
C VAL A 567 31.87 27.87 -62.48
N VAL A 568 31.09 27.43 -63.47
CA VAL A 568 29.76 27.96 -63.80
C VAL A 568 28.68 27.29 -62.93
N ASP A 569 27.76 28.08 -62.38
CA ASP A 569 26.63 27.64 -61.55
C ASP A 569 25.37 27.27 -62.35
N ASN A 570 24.30 26.84 -61.66
CA ASN A 570 23.01 26.46 -62.27
C ASN A 570 22.25 27.60 -62.96
N CYS A 571 22.60 28.86 -62.69
CA CYS A 571 22.05 30.03 -63.37
C CYS A 571 22.91 30.46 -64.56
N GLY A 572 24.02 29.76 -64.83
CA GLY A 572 24.93 30.04 -65.94
C GLY A 572 26.01 31.07 -65.61
N GLU A 573 26.14 31.50 -64.36
CA GLU A 573 27.12 32.51 -63.94
C GLU A 573 28.43 31.86 -63.48
N THR A 574 29.57 32.39 -63.91
CA THR A 574 30.90 31.86 -63.51
C THR A 574 31.31 32.43 -62.16
N ARG A 575 31.63 31.57 -61.20
CA ARG A 575 32.03 31.95 -59.85
C ARG A 575 33.25 31.17 -59.34
N THR A 576 34.14 31.84 -58.61
CA THR A 576 35.29 31.22 -57.94
C THR A 576 34.95 30.92 -56.48
N VAL A 577 35.06 29.67 -56.07
CA VAL A 577 34.78 29.21 -54.70
C VAL A 577 35.98 28.50 -54.09
N ASN A 578 36.30 28.79 -52.83
CA ASN A 578 37.37 28.10 -52.10
C ASN A 578 36.84 26.81 -51.48
N CYS A 579 37.34 25.66 -51.91
CA CYS A 579 36.86 24.36 -51.44
C CYS A 579 37.68 23.77 -50.27
N THR A 580 38.50 24.57 -49.58
CA THR A 580 39.38 24.10 -48.47
C THR A 580 38.64 24.09 -47.12
N LYS A 581 38.84 23.06 -46.28
CA LYS A 581 38.38 23.01 -44.88
C LYS A 581 39.58 22.82 -43.92
N ASN A 582 39.88 23.83 -43.09
CA ASN A 582 41.08 23.91 -42.23
C ASN A 582 41.04 22.97 -41.02
N THR A 583 41.92 21.96 -40.92
CA THR A 583 42.34 21.32 -39.64
C THR A 583 43.56 20.38 -39.84
N CYS A 584 44.77 20.92 -40.05
CA CYS A 584 46.01 20.11 -40.04
C CYS A 584 47.09 20.68 -39.12
N THR A 585 47.79 19.79 -38.40
CA THR A 585 48.94 20.09 -37.53
C THR A 585 50.25 19.49 -38.08
N THR A 586 51.38 20.14 -37.77
CA THR A 586 52.69 19.98 -38.43
C THR A 586 53.24 18.55 -38.37
N GLY A 587 53.64 17.98 -39.52
CA GLY A 587 54.38 16.71 -39.61
C GLY A 587 53.91 15.68 -40.65
N ASN A 588 52.73 15.85 -41.29
CA ASN A 588 52.09 14.82 -42.15
C ASN A 588 51.78 15.25 -43.60
N CYS A 589 52.62 16.09 -44.21
CA CYS A 589 52.43 16.65 -45.56
C CYS A 589 53.16 15.85 -46.66
N ARG A 590 52.47 15.50 -47.77
CA ARG A 590 53.06 14.84 -48.95
C ARG A 590 52.61 15.52 -50.25
N LEU A 591 53.46 15.55 -51.26
CA LEU A 591 53.14 16.14 -52.58
C LEU A 591 52.05 15.32 -53.30
N ILE A 592 50.93 15.93 -53.68
CA ILE A 592 49.90 15.35 -54.56
C ILE A 592 49.59 16.37 -55.67
N SER A 593 49.71 15.97 -56.92
CA SER A 593 49.39 16.81 -58.09
C SER A 593 49.95 18.24 -58.00
N SER A 594 51.25 18.33 -57.73
CA SER A 594 52.02 19.57 -57.71
C SER A 594 51.75 20.51 -56.53
N LYS A 595 50.95 20.11 -55.52
CA LYS A 595 50.76 20.87 -54.26
C LYS A 595 50.94 19.96 -53.04
N TYR A 596 51.60 20.44 -51.99
CA TYR A 596 51.72 19.66 -50.74
C TYR A 596 50.36 19.57 -50.05
N CYS A 597 49.89 18.34 -49.86
CA CYS A 597 48.57 18.01 -49.36
C CYS A 597 48.70 17.15 -48.09
N CYS A 598 47.94 17.48 -47.04
CA CYS A 598 47.89 16.72 -45.78
C CYS A 598 47.45 15.25 -46.01
N THR A 599 48.15 14.24 -45.46
CA THR A 599 47.98 12.82 -45.88
C THR A 599 47.29 11.84 -44.94
N LEU A 600 46.82 12.22 -43.76
CA LEU A 600 46.02 11.28 -42.96
C LEU A 600 44.54 11.37 -43.33
N THR A 601 44.12 10.35 -44.09
CA THR A 601 42.73 9.99 -44.42
C THR A 601 41.87 11.06 -45.09
N GLY A 602 42.08 11.22 -46.41
CA GLY A 602 40.99 11.57 -47.34
C GLY A 602 40.66 13.05 -47.51
N ALA A 603 41.39 13.96 -46.87
CA ALA A 603 41.33 15.39 -47.11
C ALA A 603 42.74 15.98 -47.24
N SER A 604 43.13 16.20 -48.49
CA SER A 604 44.27 17.04 -48.85
C SER A 604 44.00 18.47 -48.38
N VAL A 605 44.81 19.02 -47.48
CA VAL A 605 44.85 20.47 -47.17
C VAL A 605 46.21 21.00 -47.64
N LEU A 606 46.25 22.20 -48.24
CA LEU A 606 47.51 22.82 -48.68
C LEU A 606 48.44 23.07 -47.49
N CYS A 607 49.66 22.51 -47.54
CA CYS A 607 50.71 22.78 -46.57
C CYS A 607 51.61 23.91 -47.08
N ASP A 608 51.52 25.11 -46.50
CA ASP A 608 52.38 26.25 -46.82
C ASP A 608 53.61 26.25 -45.89
N GLY A 609 54.77 25.80 -46.38
CA GLY A 609 56.06 25.86 -45.65
C GLY A 609 56.99 24.66 -45.87
N VAL A 610 57.70 24.69 -47.00
CA VAL A 610 58.95 23.99 -47.37
C VAL A 610 60.07 24.24 -46.34
N PRO A 611 61.12 23.40 -46.21
CA PRO A 611 61.87 22.77 -47.31
C PRO A 611 61.18 21.58 -48.02
#